data_AF-A0A6V7X355-F1
#
_entry.id   AF-A0A6V7X355-F1
#
_cell.length_a   1.000
_cell.length_b   1.000
_cell.length_c   1.000
_cell.angle_alpha   90.00
_cell.angle_beta   90.00
_cell.angle_gamma   90.00
#
_symmetry.space_group_name_H-M   'P 1'
#
loop_
_entity.id
_entity.type
_entity.pdbx_description
1 polymer ?
#
loop_
_entity_poly.entity_id
_entity_poly.type
_entity_poly.pdbx_seq_one_letter_code
_entity_poly.pdbx_strand_id
1 'polypeptide(L)'
;MTHHFIYNSQFGFLNGATLNLLILKIVLLYFDSSKVYLLQKFLETFIEWDWKFPVKLEELTQKSQSWNEETEINFRKNQYLSKYINYSNEEKIRLEKHTNPIMVVLTLGYPEQNCSYNVNNSTRKIILKEFENGIDMLNNAKNTNDGNENLKQAWKMWLNGPKFLEKYKHFLFILCIDKFHTKESENYCRFIESRIRLELIFTIEEDQKQIDYTHATSKENCLPKIFLEKYSGHYIQHWWVGIETNKFIKQLEFNKNDGNVLNKFVENIKNKTPAVLLNKDRKIEVIYLEGNSDELNECLKN
;
A
#
# COMPACT_ATOMS: atom_id res chain seq x y z
N MET A 1 -9.33 8.76 3.97
CA MET A 1 -8.49 7.54 3.90
C MET A 1 -8.73 6.70 2.64
N THR A 2 -9.92 6.11 2.42
CA THR A 2 -10.20 5.25 1.24
C THR A 2 -9.94 5.93 -0.10
N HIS A 3 -10.46 7.15 -0.28
CA HIS A 3 -10.29 7.97 -1.48
C HIS A 3 -8.88 8.53 -1.67
N HIS A 4 -8.04 8.46 -0.63
CA HIS A 4 -6.63 8.86 -0.69
C HIS A 4 -5.70 7.67 -0.98
N PHE A 5 -6.27 6.48 -1.21
CA PHE A 5 -5.56 5.23 -1.51
C PHE A 5 -4.71 4.67 -0.35
N ILE A 6 -4.82 5.22 0.86
CA ILE A 6 -4.11 4.76 2.07
C ILE A 6 -4.95 3.80 2.94
N TYR A 7 -5.85 3.02 2.33
CA TYR A 7 -6.66 2.02 3.02
C TYR A 7 -6.69 0.71 2.21
N ASN A 8 -5.80 -0.22 2.57
CA ASN A 8 -5.72 -1.61 2.11
C ASN A 8 -4.56 -2.34 2.83
N SER A 9 -4.86 -3.25 3.77
CA SER A 9 -3.83 -3.98 4.53
C SER A 9 -2.92 -4.85 3.67
N GLN A 10 -3.42 -5.37 2.55
CA GLN A 10 -2.69 -6.30 1.68
C GLN A 10 -1.48 -5.62 1.01
N PHE A 11 -1.66 -4.36 0.59
CA PHE A 11 -0.59 -3.52 0.05
C PHE A 11 0.24 -2.80 1.11
N GLY A 12 -0.06 -3.01 2.41
CA GLY A 12 0.70 -2.40 3.50
C GLY A 12 0.15 -1.07 3.99
N PHE A 13 -1.09 -0.71 3.66
CA PHE A 13 -1.73 0.47 4.22
C PHE A 13 -2.55 0.16 5.47
N LEU A 14 -3.12 1.21 6.08
CA LEU A 14 -3.98 1.11 7.25
C LEU A 14 -5.24 0.29 6.93
N ASN A 15 -5.78 -0.38 7.94
CA ASN A 15 -7.03 -1.13 7.87
C ASN A 15 -8.05 -0.61 8.90
N GLY A 16 -9.25 -1.18 8.93
CA GLY A 16 -10.31 -0.74 9.83
C GLY A 16 -9.92 -0.85 11.31
N ALA A 17 -9.26 -1.93 11.71
CA ALA A 17 -8.82 -2.12 13.08
C ALA A 17 -7.76 -1.08 13.50
N THR A 18 -6.74 -0.88 12.67
CA THR A 18 -5.71 0.14 12.90
C THR A 18 -6.32 1.52 13.03
N LEU A 19 -7.17 1.94 12.08
CA LEU A 19 -7.78 3.28 12.12
C LEU A 19 -8.65 3.47 13.35
N ASN A 20 -9.44 2.47 13.74
CA ASN A 20 -10.28 2.57 14.94
C ASN A 20 -9.44 2.75 16.20
N LEU A 21 -8.33 2.03 16.34
CA LEU A 21 -7.43 2.15 17.50
C LEU A 21 -6.72 3.50 17.54
N LEU A 22 -6.24 3.97 16.38
CA LEU A 22 -5.63 5.31 16.26
C LEU A 22 -6.64 6.41 16.61
N ILE A 23 -7.87 6.33 16.08
CA ILE A 23 -8.95 7.29 16.39
C ILE A 23 -9.30 7.22 17.88
N LEU A 24 -9.43 6.01 18.44
CA LEU A 24 -9.76 5.82 19.85
C LEU A 24 -8.70 6.43 20.77
N LYS A 25 -7.41 6.33 20.43
CA LYS A 25 -6.33 7.02 21.18
C LYS A 25 -6.60 8.52 21.27
N ILE A 26 -6.95 9.13 20.15
CA ILE A 26 -7.20 10.57 20.07
C ILE A 26 -8.47 10.96 20.82
N VAL A 27 -9.55 10.18 20.69
CA VAL A 27 -10.80 10.42 21.41
C VAL A 27 -10.59 10.33 22.93
N LEU A 28 -9.76 9.41 23.41
CA LEU A 28 -9.43 9.29 24.84
C LEU A 28 -8.60 10.48 25.34
N LEU A 29 -7.66 10.99 24.54
CA LEU A 29 -6.82 12.14 24.91
C LEU A 29 -7.58 13.47 24.87
N TYR A 30 -8.54 13.62 23.96
CA TYR A 30 -9.29 14.86 23.71
C TYR A 30 -10.79 14.64 23.85
N PHE A 31 -11.19 13.98 24.95
CA PHE A 31 -12.59 13.66 25.22
C PHE A 31 -13.49 14.90 25.12
N ASP A 32 -14.72 14.72 24.63
CA ASP A 32 -15.73 15.78 24.44
C ASP A 32 -15.37 16.90 23.43
N SER A 33 -14.32 16.71 22.62
CA SER A 33 -13.96 17.65 21.57
C SER A 33 -14.83 17.52 20.32
N SER A 34 -14.94 18.61 19.54
CA SER A 34 -15.62 18.59 18.24
C SER A 34 -14.94 17.64 17.24
N LYS A 35 -15.71 17.07 16.30
CA LYS A 35 -15.19 16.14 15.28
C LYS A 35 -14.05 16.75 14.43
N VAL A 36 -14.15 18.03 14.11
CA VAL A 36 -13.12 18.74 13.33
C VAL A 36 -11.83 18.87 14.13
N TYR A 37 -11.94 19.19 15.42
CA TYR A 37 -10.79 19.25 16.32
C TYR A 37 -10.15 17.86 16.53
N LEU A 38 -10.96 16.82 16.70
CA LEU A 38 -10.47 15.44 16.80
C LEU A 38 -9.73 15.00 15.53
N LEU A 39 -10.24 15.34 14.34
CA LEU A 39 -9.57 15.05 13.09
C LEU A 39 -8.24 15.81 12.97
N GLN A 40 -8.22 17.10 13.32
CA GLN A 40 -6.98 17.88 13.35
C GLN A 40 -5.95 17.24 14.30
N LYS A 41 -6.36 16.91 15.52
CA LYS A 41 -5.48 16.26 16.51
C LYS A 41 -5.03 14.88 16.09
N PHE A 42 -5.87 14.12 15.40
CA PHE A 42 -5.47 12.85 14.81
C PHE A 42 -4.30 13.03 13.82
N LEU A 43 -4.42 13.99 12.88
CA LEU A 43 -3.38 14.21 11.88
C LEU A 43 -2.09 14.73 12.53
N GLU A 44 -2.19 15.77 13.37
CA GLU A 44 -1.03 16.37 14.06
C GLU A 44 -0.28 15.32 14.88
N THR A 45 -1.01 14.56 15.70
CA THR A 45 -0.42 13.56 16.60
C THR A 45 0.33 12.49 15.84
N PHE A 46 -0.24 11.94 14.75
CA PHE A 46 0.37 10.80 14.05
C PHE A 46 1.44 11.19 13.01
N ILE A 47 1.49 12.46 12.61
CA ILE A 47 2.64 13.02 11.88
C ILE A 47 3.86 13.12 12.81
N GLU A 48 3.66 13.66 14.02
CA GLU A 48 4.74 13.89 15.00
C GLU A 48 5.07 12.66 15.84
N TRP A 49 4.27 11.58 15.75
CA TRP A 49 4.44 10.38 16.57
C TRP A 49 5.82 9.74 16.36
N ASP A 50 6.55 9.51 17.44
CA ASP A 50 7.78 8.70 17.38
C ASP A 50 7.40 7.22 17.27
N TRP A 51 7.34 6.74 16.02
CA TRP A 51 6.97 5.36 15.67
C TRP A 51 7.91 4.27 16.19
N LYS A 52 8.99 4.63 16.90
CA LYS A 52 9.73 3.69 17.75
C LYS A 52 8.88 3.19 18.92
N PHE A 53 7.90 3.96 19.34
CA PHE A 53 6.96 3.59 20.41
C PHE A 53 5.63 3.14 19.81
N PRO A 54 5.11 1.97 20.23
CA PRO A 54 3.83 1.48 19.74
C PRO A 54 2.68 2.36 20.22
N VAL A 55 1.68 2.56 19.36
CA VAL A 55 0.42 3.17 19.78
C VAL A 55 -0.34 2.16 20.60
N LYS A 56 -0.49 2.46 21.90
CA LYS A 56 -1.16 1.62 22.88
C LYS A 56 -2.21 2.40 23.67
N LEU A 57 -3.28 1.72 24.03
CA LEU A 57 -4.41 2.24 24.81
C LEU A 57 -4.31 1.66 26.22
N GLU A 58 -3.31 2.13 26.98
CA GLU A 58 -2.97 1.64 28.32
C GLU A 58 -4.16 1.68 29.28
N GLU A 59 -5.02 2.68 29.11
CA GLU A 59 -6.24 2.89 29.90
C GLU A 59 -7.22 1.71 29.80
N LEU A 60 -7.09 0.89 28.75
CA LEU A 60 -8.01 -0.20 28.42
C LEU A 60 -7.33 -1.58 28.37
N THR A 61 -6.00 -1.65 28.56
CA THR A 61 -5.26 -2.92 28.39
C THR A 61 -5.14 -3.69 29.71
N GLN A 62 -5.46 -4.99 29.71
CA GLN A 62 -5.22 -5.85 30.87
C GLN A 62 -3.72 -6.15 31.02
N LYS A 63 -3.21 -6.23 32.26
CA LYS A 63 -1.78 -6.41 32.60
C LYS A 63 -1.14 -7.74 32.15
N SER A 64 -1.82 -8.55 31.34
CA SER A 64 -1.34 -9.86 30.88
C SER A 64 -0.54 -9.76 29.59
N GLN A 65 0.71 -10.24 29.63
CA GLN A 65 1.71 -10.36 28.56
C GLN A 65 1.62 -9.32 27.44
N SER A 66 2.40 -8.24 27.62
CA SER A 66 2.59 -7.18 26.64
C SER A 66 3.19 -7.72 25.35
N TRP A 67 2.78 -7.13 24.23
CA TRP A 67 3.45 -7.28 22.95
C TRP A 67 4.98 -7.11 23.08
N ASN A 68 5.74 -7.95 22.37
CA ASN A 68 7.20 -7.91 22.35
C ASN A 68 7.71 -7.86 20.90
N GLU A 69 8.55 -6.87 20.61
CA GLU A 69 9.08 -6.61 19.26
C GLU A 69 9.88 -7.78 18.70
N GLU A 70 10.75 -8.41 19.51
CA GLU A 70 11.57 -9.56 19.08
C GLU A 70 10.68 -10.75 18.69
N THR A 71 9.61 -10.99 19.44
CA THR A 71 8.66 -12.05 19.10
C THR A 71 7.91 -11.76 17.79
N GLU A 72 7.54 -10.50 17.52
CA GLU A 72 6.94 -10.11 16.25
C GLU A 72 7.93 -10.25 15.08
N ILE A 73 9.18 -9.78 15.24
CA ILE A 73 10.22 -9.92 14.23
C ILE A 73 10.42 -11.39 13.86
N ASN A 74 10.48 -12.29 14.86
CA ASN A 74 10.61 -13.73 14.63
C ASN A 74 9.38 -14.32 13.93
N PHE A 75 8.16 -13.88 14.29
CA PHE A 75 6.95 -14.28 13.58
C PHE A 75 6.98 -13.84 12.11
N ARG A 76 7.37 -12.60 11.84
CA ARG A 76 7.49 -12.03 10.48
C ARG A 76 8.57 -12.75 9.67
N LYS A 77 9.71 -13.06 10.26
CA LYS A 77 10.75 -13.90 9.65
C LYS A 77 10.16 -15.23 9.17
N ASN A 78 9.43 -15.93 10.04
CA ASN A 78 8.78 -17.20 9.69
C ASN A 78 7.70 -17.03 8.60
N GLN A 79 6.99 -15.91 8.58
CA GLN A 79 5.97 -15.62 7.56
C GLN A 79 6.59 -15.31 6.18
N TYR A 80 7.65 -14.51 6.15
CA TYR A 80 8.30 -14.07 4.92
C TYR A 80 9.23 -15.13 4.34
N LEU A 81 9.93 -15.86 5.22
CA LEU A 81 10.84 -16.95 4.89
C LEU A 81 10.16 -18.30 5.18
N SER A 82 9.21 -18.65 4.33
CA SER A 82 8.54 -19.95 4.44
C SER A 82 9.56 -21.08 4.33
N LYS A 83 9.58 -22.00 5.31
CA LYS A 83 10.47 -23.18 5.28
C LYS A 83 10.26 -24.08 4.05
N TYR A 84 9.13 -23.92 3.36
CA TYR A 84 8.76 -24.72 2.20
C TYR A 84 9.21 -24.10 0.86
N ILE A 85 9.82 -22.91 0.88
CA ILE A 85 10.30 -22.21 -0.31
C ILE A 85 11.82 -22.11 -0.22
N ASN A 86 12.51 -22.44 -1.30
CA ASN A 86 13.95 -22.24 -1.40
C ASN A 86 14.23 -20.79 -1.84
N TYR A 87 14.74 -19.98 -0.91
CA TYR A 87 15.11 -18.59 -1.17
C TYR A 87 16.61 -18.49 -1.46
N SER A 88 16.98 -17.64 -2.41
CA SER A 88 18.38 -17.25 -2.59
C SER A 88 18.91 -16.49 -1.37
N ASN A 89 20.24 -16.42 -1.21
CA ASN A 89 20.84 -15.66 -0.11
C ASN A 89 20.45 -14.17 -0.17
N GLU A 90 20.39 -13.60 -1.37
CA GLU A 90 19.95 -12.22 -1.60
C GLU A 90 18.50 -12.01 -1.18
N GLU A 91 17.61 -12.95 -1.54
CA GLU A 91 16.20 -12.88 -1.14
C GLU A 91 16.03 -12.96 0.37
N LYS A 92 16.82 -13.80 1.06
CA LYS A 92 16.79 -13.89 2.52
C LYS A 92 17.18 -12.55 3.16
N ILE A 93 18.31 -11.98 2.74
CA ILE A 93 18.79 -10.69 3.24
C ILE A 93 17.74 -9.60 3.01
N ARG A 94 17.16 -9.55 1.80
CA ARG A 94 16.09 -8.60 1.45
C ARG A 94 14.89 -8.75 2.37
N LEU A 95 14.34 -9.97 2.48
CA LEU A 95 13.14 -10.23 3.28
C LEU A 95 13.37 -9.98 4.77
N GLU A 96 14.55 -10.30 5.29
CA GLU A 96 14.92 -10.05 6.69
C GLU A 96 14.91 -8.56 7.04
N LYS A 97 15.37 -7.68 6.15
CA LYS A 97 15.31 -6.23 6.38
C LYS A 97 13.88 -5.71 6.59
N HIS A 98 12.92 -6.31 5.89
CA HIS A 98 11.49 -5.97 6.00
C HIS A 98 10.80 -6.58 7.23
N THR A 99 11.50 -7.36 8.04
CA THR A 99 10.93 -7.99 9.25
C THR A 99 10.81 -7.04 10.42
N ASN A 100 11.50 -5.90 10.41
CA ASN A 100 11.33 -4.88 11.44
C ASN A 100 9.99 -4.16 11.24
N PRO A 101 9.14 -4.06 12.27
CA PRO A 101 7.89 -3.32 12.17
C PRO A 101 8.16 -1.82 12.10
N ILE A 102 7.35 -1.10 11.31
CA ILE A 102 7.59 0.33 11.03
C ILE A 102 6.59 1.22 11.74
N MET A 103 5.31 0.84 11.72
CA MET A 103 4.24 1.51 12.45
C MET A 103 3.53 0.46 13.29
N VAL A 104 3.63 0.53 14.61
CA VAL A 104 3.04 -0.46 15.53
C VAL A 104 1.81 0.12 16.19
N VAL A 105 0.66 -0.52 15.98
CA VAL A 105 -0.62 -0.16 16.61
C VAL A 105 -1.20 -1.42 17.25
N LEU A 106 -1.30 -1.42 18.58
CA LEU A 106 -1.61 -2.62 19.35
C LEU A 106 -3.11 -2.78 19.61
N THR A 107 -3.60 -4.01 19.48
CA THR A 107 -4.97 -4.39 19.88
C THR A 107 -5.22 -4.20 21.37
N LEU A 108 -6.49 -4.04 21.73
CA LEU A 108 -6.97 -3.93 23.10
C LEU A 108 -7.07 -5.25 23.86
N GLY A 109 -7.24 -6.36 23.14
CA GLY A 109 -7.48 -7.68 23.72
C GLY A 109 -6.21 -8.49 23.91
N TYR A 110 -6.28 -9.50 24.79
CA TYR A 110 -5.22 -10.49 24.96
C TYR A 110 -5.33 -11.62 23.92
N PRO A 111 -4.22 -12.04 23.28
CA PRO A 111 -2.91 -11.41 23.32
C PRO A 111 -2.87 -10.11 22.49
N GLU A 112 -2.05 -9.14 22.91
CA GLU A 112 -1.80 -7.92 22.15
C GLU A 112 -1.14 -8.26 20.80
N GLN A 113 -1.67 -7.68 19.72
CA GLN A 113 -1.18 -7.90 18.36
C GLN A 113 -1.04 -6.56 17.62
N ASN A 114 -0.02 -6.46 16.78
CA ASN A 114 0.14 -5.33 15.88
C ASN A 114 -0.87 -5.41 14.72
N CYS A 115 -1.78 -4.44 14.63
CA CYS A 115 -2.78 -4.36 13.56
C CYS A 115 -2.23 -3.81 12.23
N SER A 116 -1.12 -3.07 12.29
CA SER A 116 -0.46 -2.42 11.15
C SER A 116 0.80 -3.14 10.70
N TYR A 117 0.88 -4.45 10.96
CA TYR A 117 2.05 -5.26 10.64
C TYR A 117 2.46 -5.20 9.15
N ASN A 118 1.54 -5.02 8.20
CA ASN A 118 1.94 -4.98 6.78
C ASN A 118 2.56 -3.65 6.31
N VAL A 119 2.57 -2.61 7.16
CA VAL A 119 3.15 -1.31 6.79
C VAL A 119 4.64 -1.44 6.48
N ASN A 120 5.01 -0.95 5.30
CA ASN A 120 6.38 -0.88 4.79
C ASN A 120 6.86 0.59 4.69
N ASN A 121 8.11 0.78 4.26
CA ASN A 121 8.75 2.11 4.22
C ASN A 121 8.01 3.04 3.25
N SER A 122 7.65 2.57 2.06
CA SER A 122 6.90 3.32 1.06
C SER A 122 5.53 3.73 1.60
N THR A 123 4.78 2.77 2.15
CA THR A 123 3.42 3.02 2.64
C THR A 123 3.42 3.96 3.83
N ARG A 124 4.42 3.88 4.73
CA ARG A 124 4.56 4.84 5.83
C ARG A 124 4.76 6.26 5.29
N LYS A 125 5.68 6.46 4.35
CA LYS A 125 5.91 7.77 3.73
C LYS A 125 4.63 8.33 3.12
N ILE A 126 3.89 7.50 2.39
CA ILE A 126 2.61 7.91 1.76
C ILE A 126 1.57 8.25 2.82
N ILE A 127 1.42 7.45 3.88
CA ILE A 127 0.47 7.73 4.97
C ILE A 127 0.77 9.08 5.62
N LEU A 128 2.04 9.35 5.96
CA LEU A 128 2.46 10.61 6.57
C LEU A 128 2.21 11.80 5.64
N LYS A 129 2.58 11.68 4.37
CA LYS A 129 2.33 12.72 3.35
C LYS A 129 0.84 13.03 3.17
N GLU A 130 -0.02 12.00 3.17
CA GLU A 130 -1.46 12.22 3.12
C GLU A 130 -2.02 12.84 4.41
N PHE A 131 -1.38 12.60 5.56
CA PHE A 131 -1.73 13.29 6.79
C PHE A 131 -1.34 14.77 6.75
N GLU A 132 -0.14 15.09 6.28
CA GLU A 132 0.34 16.46 6.05
C GLU A 132 -0.59 17.22 5.11
N ASN A 133 -0.94 16.63 3.95
CA ASN A 133 -1.91 17.19 3.02
C ASN A 133 -3.28 17.46 3.69
N GLY A 134 -3.67 16.61 4.64
CA GLY A 134 -4.89 16.80 5.44
C GLY A 134 -4.81 18.01 6.37
N ILE A 135 -3.66 18.24 7.03
CA ILE A 135 -3.43 19.42 7.86
C ILE A 135 -3.44 20.69 7.01
N ASP A 136 -2.74 20.69 5.89
CA ASP A 136 -2.70 21.84 4.98
C ASP A 136 -4.10 22.23 4.51
N MET A 137 -4.93 21.23 4.20
CA MET A 137 -6.34 21.45 3.87
C MET A 137 -7.12 22.09 5.04
N LEU A 138 -6.96 21.57 6.27
CA LEU A 138 -7.62 22.12 7.46
C LEU A 138 -7.19 23.57 7.73
N ASN A 139 -5.91 23.87 7.57
CA ASN A 139 -5.37 25.21 7.76
C ASN A 139 -5.90 26.19 6.71
N ASN A 140 -5.91 25.78 5.44
CA ASN A 140 -6.48 26.57 4.35
C ASN A 140 -7.97 26.83 4.59
N ALA A 141 -8.72 25.83 5.04
CA ALA A 141 -10.15 25.95 5.35
C ALA A 141 -10.45 26.89 6.53
N LYS A 142 -9.54 27.01 7.51
CA LYS A 142 -9.67 27.97 8.62
C LYS A 142 -9.38 29.41 8.21
N ASN A 143 -8.43 29.60 7.28
CA ASN A 143 -7.99 30.92 6.83
C ASN A 143 -8.95 31.54 5.79
N THR A 144 -9.80 30.75 5.16
CA THR A 144 -10.88 31.25 4.29
C THR A 144 -12.01 31.84 5.12
N ASN A 145 -12.11 33.18 5.15
CA ASN A 145 -13.23 33.92 5.75
C ASN A 145 -14.55 33.85 4.93
N ASP A 146 -14.55 33.09 3.83
CA ASP A 146 -15.71 32.97 2.96
C ASP A 146 -16.76 32.01 3.52
N GLY A 147 -18.03 32.31 3.25
CA GLY A 147 -19.20 31.65 3.83
C GLY A 147 -19.22 30.11 3.74
N ASN A 148 -20.15 29.53 4.49
CA ASN A 148 -20.34 28.08 4.70
C ASN A 148 -20.28 27.19 3.44
N GLU A 149 -20.49 27.70 2.22
CA GLU A 149 -20.47 26.93 0.98
C GLU A 149 -19.06 26.62 0.45
N ASN A 150 -18.15 27.60 0.46
CA ASN A 150 -16.77 27.40 -0.02
C ASN A 150 -16.02 26.39 0.85
N LEU A 151 -16.22 26.46 2.17
CA LEU A 151 -15.72 25.48 3.13
C LEU A 151 -16.26 24.08 2.84
N LYS A 152 -17.58 23.93 2.64
CA LYS A 152 -18.19 22.64 2.27
C LYS A 152 -17.61 22.08 0.97
N GLN A 153 -17.34 22.93 -0.02
CA GLN A 153 -16.76 22.52 -1.28
C GLN A 153 -15.30 22.06 -1.12
N ALA A 154 -14.49 22.79 -0.36
CA ALA A 154 -13.12 22.39 -0.03
C ALA A 154 -13.08 21.02 0.69
N TRP A 155 -13.98 20.82 1.67
CA TRP A 155 -14.14 19.53 2.34
C TRP A 155 -14.53 18.41 1.39
N LYS A 156 -15.50 18.65 0.49
CA LYS A 156 -15.90 17.66 -0.52
C LYS A 156 -14.73 17.30 -1.44
N MET A 157 -13.97 18.29 -1.92
CA MET A 157 -12.82 18.06 -2.78
C MET A 157 -11.76 17.21 -2.09
N TRP A 158 -11.42 17.53 -0.84
CA TRP A 158 -10.45 16.75 -0.08
C TRP A 158 -10.95 15.33 0.20
N LEU A 159 -12.19 15.18 0.68
CA LEU A 159 -12.77 13.86 0.98
C LEU A 159 -12.85 12.94 -0.25
N ASN A 160 -13.06 13.50 -1.44
CA ASN A 160 -13.08 12.76 -2.69
C ASN A 160 -11.67 12.33 -3.15
N GLY A 161 -10.62 12.95 -2.62
CA GLY A 161 -9.23 12.68 -2.92
C GLY A 161 -8.84 13.01 -4.37
N PRO A 162 -7.53 13.05 -4.67
CA PRO A 162 -7.04 13.13 -6.05
C PRO A 162 -7.25 11.81 -6.79
N LYS A 163 -7.38 11.84 -8.12
CA LYS A 163 -7.39 10.63 -8.96
C LYS A 163 -6.02 9.95 -8.90
N PHE A 164 -5.97 8.63 -8.71
CA PHE A 164 -4.71 7.89 -8.51
C PHE A 164 -3.73 8.07 -9.68
N LEU A 165 -4.24 7.97 -10.90
CA LEU A 165 -3.46 8.07 -12.14
C LEU A 165 -2.90 9.47 -12.40
N GLU A 166 -3.39 10.50 -11.69
CA GLU A 166 -2.85 11.87 -11.75
C GLU A 166 -1.79 12.11 -10.66
N LYS A 167 -1.65 11.22 -9.67
CA LYS A 167 -0.72 11.42 -8.53
C LYS A 167 0.75 11.18 -8.89
N TYR A 168 1.02 10.40 -9.94
CA TYR A 168 2.37 9.94 -10.28
C TYR A 168 2.70 10.16 -11.75
N LYS A 169 4.00 10.24 -12.06
CA LYS A 169 4.50 10.32 -13.44
C LYS A 169 4.95 8.97 -13.99
N HIS A 170 5.03 7.96 -13.13
CA HIS A 170 5.58 6.65 -13.44
C HIS A 170 4.68 5.59 -12.83
N PHE A 171 4.34 4.58 -13.62
CA PHE A 171 3.45 3.51 -13.19
C PHE A 171 3.99 2.14 -13.60
N LEU A 172 3.71 1.14 -12.77
CA LEU A 172 3.70 -0.26 -13.18
C LEU A 172 2.25 -0.73 -13.24
N PHE A 173 1.91 -1.38 -14.34
CA PHE A 173 0.62 -1.99 -14.55
C PHE A 173 0.79 -3.51 -14.55
N ILE A 174 0.13 -4.17 -13.60
CA ILE A 174 0.23 -5.61 -13.37
C ILE A 174 -1.06 -6.26 -13.85
N LEU A 175 -0.95 -7.25 -14.73
CA LEU A 175 -2.06 -8.00 -15.29
C LEU A 175 -2.00 -9.47 -14.84
N CYS A 176 -3.07 -9.94 -14.22
CA CYS A 176 -3.38 -11.36 -14.03
C CYS A 176 -4.40 -11.78 -15.08
N ILE A 177 -4.03 -12.73 -15.94
CA ILE A 177 -4.84 -13.16 -17.07
C ILE A 177 -5.08 -14.66 -16.98
N ASP A 178 -6.33 -15.08 -17.12
CA ASP A 178 -6.74 -16.47 -17.23
C ASP A 178 -7.78 -16.62 -18.35
N LYS A 179 -7.88 -17.80 -18.96
CA LYS A 179 -8.78 -18.06 -20.09
C LYS A 179 -10.25 -17.97 -19.71
N PHE A 180 -10.59 -18.39 -18.49
CA PHE A 180 -11.96 -18.41 -17.99
C PHE A 180 -12.05 -17.78 -16.61
N HIS A 181 -13.21 -17.19 -16.31
CA HIS A 181 -13.51 -16.74 -14.95
C HIS A 181 -13.96 -17.92 -14.10
N THR A 182 -13.07 -18.43 -13.25
CA THR A 182 -13.35 -19.51 -12.31
C THR A 182 -12.90 -19.15 -10.90
N LYS A 183 -13.31 -19.94 -9.90
CA LYS A 183 -12.86 -19.72 -8.53
C LYS A 183 -11.34 -19.89 -8.38
N GLU A 184 -10.75 -20.78 -9.17
CA GLU A 184 -9.30 -20.99 -9.22
C GLU A 184 -8.57 -19.79 -9.86
N SER A 185 -9.16 -19.15 -10.88
CA SER A 185 -8.59 -17.94 -11.49
C SER A 185 -8.61 -16.77 -10.50
N GLU A 186 -9.72 -16.57 -9.78
CA GLU A 186 -9.79 -15.59 -8.69
C GLU A 186 -8.74 -15.86 -7.61
N ASN A 187 -8.60 -17.11 -7.16
CA ASN A 187 -7.63 -17.49 -6.14
C ASN A 187 -6.19 -17.29 -6.61
N TYR A 188 -5.90 -17.52 -7.90
CA TYR A 188 -4.61 -17.22 -8.49
C TYR A 188 -4.32 -15.71 -8.50
N CYS A 189 -5.28 -14.88 -8.91
CA CYS A 189 -5.10 -13.43 -8.89
C CYS A 189 -4.98 -12.89 -7.44
N ARG A 190 -5.73 -13.44 -6.47
CA ARG A 190 -5.53 -13.14 -5.03
C ARG A 190 -4.15 -13.55 -4.52
N PHE A 191 -3.62 -14.68 -5.00
CA PHE A 191 -2.25 -15.07 -4.70
C PHE A 191 -1.25 -14.04 -5.24
N ILE A 192 -1.39 -13.60 -6.50
CA ILE A 192 -0.55 -12.53 -7.07
C ILE A 192 -0.66 -11.26 -6.22
N GLU A 193 -1.88 -10.83 -5.89
CA GLU A 193 -2.12 -9.63 -5.08
C GLU A 193 -1.40 -9.68 -3.74
N SER A 194 -1.40 -10.84 -3.07
CA SER A 194 -0.69 -11.03 -1.79
C SER A 194 0.84 -10.96 -1.93
N ARG A 195 1.37 -11.16 -3.14
CA ARG A 195 2.81 -11.16 -3.45
C ARG A 195 3.32 -9.86 -4.03
N ILE A 196 2.46 -8.96 -4.54
CA ILE A 196 2.88 -7.64 -5.03
C ILE A 196 3.74 -6.91 -3.98
N ARG A 197 3.32 -6.90 -2.72
CA ARG A 197 4.09 -6.27 -1.65
C ARG A 197 5.43 -6.97 -1.38
N LEU A 198 5.41 -8.29 -1.24
CA LEU A 198 6.58 -9.08 -0.81
C LEU A 198 7.63 -9.26 -1.93
N GLU A 199 7.20 -9.37 -3.18
CA GLU A 199 8.05 -9.72 -4.31
C GLU A 199 8.38 -8.52 -5.19
N LEU A 200 7.48 -7.53 -5.32
CA LEU A 200 7.73 -6.34 -6.13
C LEU A 200 8.14 -5.14 -5.27
N ILE A 201 7.29 -4.69 -4.35
CA ILE A 201 7.52 -3.46 -3.56
C ILE A 201 8.81 -3.58 -2.75
N PHE A 202 8.98 -4.67 -1.99
CA PHE A 202 10.20 -4.90 -1.20
C PHE A 202 11.48 -4.99 -2.03
N THR A 203 11.39 -5.45 -3.28
CA THR A 203 12.53 -5.47 -4.21
C THR A 203 12.86 -4.07 -4.69
N ILE A 204 11.86 -3.29 -5.05
CA ILE A 204 12.04 -1.90 -5.48
C ILE A 204 12.63 -1.04 -4.35
N GLU A 205 12.13 -1.19 -3.12
CA GLU A 205 12.61 -0.42 -1.95
C GLU A 205 14.09 -0.63 -1.64
N GLU A 206 14.63 -1.82 -1.94
CA GLU A 206 16.03 -2.17 -1.65
C GLU A 206 16.96 -1.95 -2.85
N ASP A 207 16.52 -2.37 -4.04
CA ASP A 207 17.40 -2.46 -5.21
C ASP A 207 17.41 -1.15 -6.03
N GLN A 208 16.37 -0.31 -5.92
CA GLN A 208 16.17 0.84 -6.79
C GLN A 208 16.34 2.18 -6.06
N LYS A 209 17.60 2.60 -5.85
CA LYS A 209 17.95 3.88 -5.19
C LYS A 209 17.37 5.14 -5.84
N GLN A 210 16.94 5.05 -7.09
CA GLN A 210 16.32 6.16 -7.82
C GLN A 210 14.85 6.41 -7.44
N ILE A 211 14.20 5.40 -6.84
CA ILE A 211 12.81 5.42 -6.41
C ILE A 211 12.76 5.88 -4.94
N ASP A 212 11.87 6.81 -4.64
CA ASP A 212 11.64 7.28 -3.27
C ASP A 212 10.65 6.37 -2.51
N TYR A 213 9.52 6.08 -3.17
CA TYR A 213 8.51 5.15 -2.69
C TYR A 213 7.63 4.63 -3.84
N THR A 214 6.93 3.53 -3.58
CA THR A 214 5.92 2.96 -4.48
C THR A 214 4.55 2.87 -3.82
N HIS A 215 3.49 3.06 -4.60
CA HIS A 215 2.11 3.08 -4.13
C HIS A 215 1.28 2.07 -4.93
N ALA A 216 1.00 0.90 -4.36
CA ALA A 216 0.13 -0.09 -5.01
C ALA A 216 -1.35 0.10 -4.65
N THR A 217 -2.24 -0.11 -5.62
CA THR A 217 -3.69 -0.02 -5.43
C THR A 217 -4.45 -1.08 -6.26
N SER A 218 -5.53 -1.60 -5.67
CA SER A 218 -6.56 -2.40 -6.35
C SER A 218 -7.88 -1.64 -6.53
N LYS A 219 -7.94 -0.37 -6.11
CA LYS A 219 -9.15 0.47 -6.23
C LYS A 219 -9.24 1.19 -7.58
N GLU A 220 -8.11 1.36 -8.24
CA GLU A 220 -8.08 1.99 -9.56
C GLU A 220 -8.51 0.93 -10.60
N ASN A 221 -9.69 1.14 -11.17
CA ASN A 221 -10.38 0.16 -12.00
C ASN A 221 -10.17 0.42 -13.50
N CYS A 222 -9.38 1.42 -13.88
CA CYS A 222 -9.12 1.62 -15.29
C CYS A 222 -8.29 0.48 -15.88
N LEU A 223 -8.83 -0.12 -16.94
CA LEU A 223 -8.16 -1.08 -17.82
C LEU A 223 -8.11 -0.49 -19.25
N PRO A 224 -6.93 -0.10 -19.76
CA PRO A 224 -6.78 0.46 -21.11
C PRO A 224 -7.30 -0.48 -22.20
N LYS A 225 -7.90 0.08 -23.27
CA LYS A 225 -8.54 -0.72 -24.33
C LYS A 225 -7.58 -1.64 -25.07
N ILE A 226 -6.32 -1.22 -25.24
CA ILE A 226 -5.29 -2.05 -25.86
C ILE A 226 -5.17 -3.42 -25.16
N PHE A 227 -5.35 -3.49 -23.84
CA PHE A 227 -5.29 -4.74 -23.08
C PHE A 227 -6.61 -5.52 -23.15
N LEU A 228 -7.75 -4.83 -23.22
CA LEU A 228 -9.05 -5.46 -23.47
C LEU A 228 -9.10 -6.15 -24.83
N GLU A 229 -8.58 -5.49 -25.87
CA GLU A 229 -8.52 -6.04 -27.23
C GLU A 229 -7.51 -7.19 -27.32
N LYS A 230 -6.31 -7.01 -26.77
CA LYS A 230 -5.25 -8.03 -26.75
C LYS A 230 -5.70 -9.31 -26.05
N TYR A 231 -6.49 -9.20 -24.98
CA TYR A 231 -6.95 -10.31 -24.16
C TYR A 231 -8.46 -10.51 -24.23
N SER A 232 -9.05 -10.23 -25.39
CA SER A 232 -10.49 -10.41 -25.61
C SER A 232 -10.93 -11.84 -25.25
N GLY A 233 -12.04 -11.95 -24.51
CA GLY A 233 -12.58 -13.23 -24.04
C GLY A 233 -11.87 -13.87 -22.86
N HIS A 234 -10.82 -13.25 -22.31
CA HIS A 234 -10.11 -13.74 -21.11
C HIS A 234 -10.63 -13.07 -19.83
N TYR A 235 -10.49 -13.75 -18.70
CA TYR A 235 -10.62 -13.14 -17.38
C TYR A 235 -9.36 -12.34 -17.06
N ILE A 236 -9.54 -11.06 -16.73
CA ILE A 236 -8.43 -10.14 -16.44
C ILE A 236 -8.70 -9.49 -15.09
N GLN A 237 -7.70 -9.56 -14.21
CA GLN A 237 -7.61 -8.73 -13.01
C GLN A 237 -6.32 -7.93 -13.07
N HIS A 238 -6.36 -6.68 -12.63
CA HIS A 238 -5.22 -5.78 -12.76
C HIS A 238 -4.97 -4.95 -11.51
N TRP A 239 -3.75 -4.43 -11.40
CA TRP A 239 -3.33 -3.54 -10.32
C TRP A 239 -2.43 -2.45 -10.86
N TRP A 240 -2.57 -1.27 -10.27
CA TRP A 240 -1.73 -0.12 -10.55
C TRP A 240 -0.73 0.08 -9.41
N VAL A 241 0.53 0.36 -9.77
CA VAL A 241 1.58 0.75 -8.83
C VAL A 241 2.17 2.07 -9.29
N GLY A 242 1.86 3.15 -8.58
CA GLY A 242 2.46 4.45 -8.79
C GLY A 242 3.87 4.51 -8.23
N ILE A 243 4.77 5.23 -8.89
CA ILE A 243 6.17 5.37 -8.49
C ILE A 243 6.51 6.85 -8.34
N GLU A 244 7.08 7.19 -7.19
CA GLU A 244 7.72 8.49 -6.94
C GLU A 244 9.23 8.34 -6.99
N THR A 245 9.93 9.30 -7.59
CA THR A 245 11.38 9.24 -7.80
C THR A 245 12.10 10.32 -6.99
N ASN A 246 13.28 10.01 -6.45
CA ASN A 246 14.09 10.94 -5.64
C ASN A 246 14.54 12.19 -6.43
N LYS A 247 14.62 12.08 -7.75
CA LYS A 247 14.93 13.17 -8.69
C LYS A 247 13.96 13.11 -9.86
N PHE A 248 13.86 14.21 -10.62
CA PHE A 248 13.10 14.19 -11.87
C PHE A 248 13.81 13.26 -12.87
N ILE A 249 13.19 12.11 -13.12
CA ILE A 249 13.67 11.10 -14.07
C ILE A 249 12.64 11.00 -15.19
N LYS A 250 13.10 11.15 -16.43
CA LYS A 250 12.22 11.06 -17.62
C LYS A 250 11.75 9.63 -17.86
N GLN A 251 12.65 8.66 -17.74
CA GLN A 251 12.36 7.24 -17.95
C GLN A 251 13.10 6.40 -16.92
N LEU A 252 12.38 5.49 -16.26
CA LEU A 252 12.97 4.56 -15.30
C LEU A 252 13.53 3.33 -16.02
N GLU A 253 14.82 3.09 -15.83
CA GLU A 253 15.48 1.89 -16.34
C GLU A 253 15.46 0.81 -15.26
N PHE A 254 14.55 -0.16 -15.40
CA PHE A 254 14.52 -1.36 -14.55
C PHE A 254 15.60 -2.40 -14.92
N ASN A 255 16.47 -2.10 -15.89
CA ASN A 255 17.30 -3.07 -16.60
C ASN A 255 18.81 -2.99 -16.32
N LYS A 256 19.34 -1.96 -15.65
CA LYS A 256 20.77 -1.66 -15.79
C LYS A 256 21.76 -2.56 -15.04
N ASN A 257 21.41 -3.20 -13.92
CA ASN A 257 22.46 -3.88 -13.12
C ASN A 257 22.18 -5.31 -12.65
N ASP A 258 20.95 -5.80 -12.46
CA ASP A 258 20.72 -7.15 -11.90
C ASP A 258 19.42 -7.81 -12.42
N GLY A 259 19.35 -8.03 -13.73
CA GLY A 259 18.13 -8.54 -14.37
C GLY A 259 16.96 -7.55 -14.27
N ASN A 260 15.99 -7.67 -15.15
CA ASN A 260 14.82 -6.81 -15.09
C ASN A 260 14.03 -7.15 -13.80
N VAL A 261 13.95 -6.23 -12.84
CA VAL A 261 13.19 -6.41 -11.57
C VAL A 261 11.77 -6.93 -11.83
N LEU A 262 11.17 -6.50 -12.94
CA LEU A 262 9.83 -6.93 -13.36
C LEU A 262 9.82 -8.40 -13.82
N ASN A 263 10.86 -8.84 -14.53
CA ASN A 263 11.01 -10.25 -14.92
C ASN A 263 11.24 -11.13 -13.69
N LYS A 264 12.10 -10.70 -12.76
CA LYS A 264 12.35 -11.39 -11.49
C LYS A 264 11.05 -11.55 -10.69
N PHE A 265 10.21 -10.51 -10.66
CA PHE A 265 8.89 -10.61 -10.05
C PHE A 265 8.01 -11.66 -10.73
N VAL A 266 7.90 -11.64 -12.06
CA VAL A 266 7.11 -12.62 -12.84
C VAL A 266 7.62 -14.05 -12.60
N GLU A 267 8.93 -14.26 -12.61
CA GLU A 267 9.55 -15.56 -12.34
C GLU A 267 9.28 -16.03 -10.90
N ASN A 268 9.43 -15.13 -9.92
CA ASN A 268 9.14 -15.44 -8.52
C ASN A 268 7.69 -15.83 -8.31
N ILE A 269 6.74 -15.15 -8.95
CA ILE A 269 5.33 -15.53 -8.91
C ILE A 269 5.14 -16.94 -9.47
N LYS A 270 5.70 -17.24 -10.64
CA LYS A 270 5.59 -18.58 -11.26
C LYS A 270 6.18 -19.67 -10.35
N ASN A 271 7.37 -19.44 -9.79
CA ASN A 271 8.07 -20.40 -8.94
C ASN A 271 7.39 -20.63 -7.59
N LYS A 272 6.77 -19.59 -7.02
CA LYS A 272 6.13 -19.64 -5.69
C LYS A 272 4.62 -19.94 -5.76
N THR A 273 4.05 -20.07 -6.96
CA THR A 273 2.63 -20.39 -7.15
C THR A 273 2.36 -21.80 -6.59
N PRO A 274 1.37 -21.97 -5.69
CA PRO A 274 0.99 -23.28 -5.18
C PRO A 274 0.60 -24.24 -6.31
N ALA A 275 0.95 -25.52 -6.19
CA ALA A 275 0.67 -26.52 -7.24
C ALA A 275 -0.82 -26.59 -7.65
N VAL A 276 -1.73 -26.39 -6.70
CA VAL A 276 -3.19 -26.35 -6.92
C VAL A 276 -3.62 -25.19 -7.82
N LEU A 277 -2.81 -24.13 -7.90
CA LEU A 277 -3.05 -22.93 -8.70
C LEU A 277 -2.17 -22.88 -9.97
N LEU A 278 -1.47 -23.95 -10.33
CA LEU A 278 -0.74 -23.99 -11.59
C LEU A 278 -1.68 -24.32 -12.76
N ASN A 279 -1.64 -23.48 -13.80
CA ASN A 279 -2.32 -23.73 -15.07
C ASN A 279 -1.47 -23.13 -16.21
N LYS A 280 -1.37 -23.84 -17.34
CA LYS A 280 -0.61 -23.40 -18.52
C LYS A 280 -1.24 -22.19 -19.21
N ASP A 281 -2.55 -22.02 -19.06
CA ASP A 281 -3.30 -20.91 -19.68
C ASP A 281 -3.20 -19.60 -18.88
N ARG A 282 -2.61 -19.64 -17.67
CA ARG A 282 -2.44 -18.45 -16.82
C ARG A 282 -1.23 -17.66 -17.23
N LYS A 283 -1.41 -16.34 -17.32
CA LYS A 283 -0.36 -15.40 -17.66
C LYS A 283 -0.33 -14.23 -16.68
N ILE A 284 0.88 -13.82 -16.34
CA ILE A 284 1.15 -12.58 -15.62
C ILE A 284 2.00 -11.68 -16.51
N GLU A 285 1.58 -10.43 -16.68
CA GLU A 285 2.37 -9.39 -17.36
C GLU A 285 2.56 -8.20 -16.42
N VAL A 286 3.75 -7.62 -16.44
CA VAL A 286 4.03 -6.35 -15.76
C VAL A 286 4.60 -5.39 -16.77
N ILE A 287 4.00 -4.22 -16.86
CA ILE A 287 4.28 -3.22 -17.90
C ILE A 287 4.61 -1.91 -17.21
N TYR A 288 5.70 -1.29 -17.63
CA TYR A 288 6.02 0.07 -17.20
C TYR A 288 5.34 1.07 -18.13
N LEU A 289 4.66 2.05 -17.53
CA LEU A 289 3.95 3.12 -18.22
C LEU A 289 4.43 4.46 -17.69
N GLU A 290 4.81 5.36 -18.61
CA GLU A 290 5.07 6.76 -18.31
C GLU A 290 3.77 7.54 -18.22
N GLY A 291 3.71 8.59 -17.40
CA GLY A 291 2.51 9.36 -17.08
C GLY A 291 1.78 9.97 -18.28
N ASN A 292 2.47 10.14 -19.41
CA ASN A 292 1.91 10.67 -20.67
C ASN A 292 1.60 9.58 -21.70
N SER A 293 1.70 8.31 -21.33
CA SER A 293 1.39 7.19 -22.23
C SER A 293 -0.07 7.23 -22.71
N ASP A 294 -0.30 6.77 -23.94
CA ASP A 294 -1.64 6.77 -24.53
C ASP A 294 -2.62 5.93 -23.70
N GLU A 295 -2.13 4.84 -23.10
CA GLU A 295 -2.87 3.97 -22.19
C GLU A 295 -3.36 4.72 -20.94
N LEU A 296 -2.51 5.56 -20.34
CA LEU A 296 -2.91 6.38 -19.18
C LEU A 296 -3.83 7.53 -19.60
N ASN A 297 -3.55 8.18 -20.73
CA ASN A 297 -4.39 9.26 -21.24
C ASN A 297 -5.81 8.78 -21.55
N GLU A 298 -5.98 7.54 -22.00
CA GLU A 298 -7.30 6.93 -22.13
C GLU A 298 -7.99 6.80 -20.77
N CYS A 299 -7.28 6.31 -19.76
CA CYS A 299 -7.82 6.16 -18.42
C CYS A 299 -8.22 7.49 -17.75
N LEU A 300 -7.50 8.57 -18.05
CA LEU A 300 -7.75 9.90 -17.48
C LEU A 300 -8.96 10.61 -18.11
N LYS A 301 -9.33 10.23 -19.34
CA LYS A 301 -10.47 10.82 -20.08
C LYS A 301 -11.83 10.25 -19.64
N ASN A 302 -11.83 9.08 -19.01
CA ASN A 302 -13.02 8.42 -18.46
C ASN A 302 -13.24 8.80 -16.98
#